data_AF-A0A5B8NV73-F1
#
_entry.id   AF-A0A5B8NV73-F1
#
_cell.length_a   1.000
_cell.length_b   1.000
_cell.length_c   1.000
_cell.angle_alpha   90.00
_cell.angle_beta   90.00
_cell.angle_gamma   90.00
#
_symmetry.space_group_name_H-M   'P 1'
#
loop_
_entity.id
_entity.type
_entity.pdbx_description
1 polymer ?
#
loop_
_entity_poly.entity_id
_entity_poly.type
_entity_poly.pdbx_seq_one_letter_code
_entity_poly.pdbx_strand_id
1 'polypeptide(L)'
;MTKAHSKTVFSTRPLASRPYPVVRSSALVEHSRHGNRVNIESAVAPSITSPTSAYPVLVAIKDPVLKPDVLNAVAATGRKYIELAHPEQEFSRHIRRASVVLIDTHYAQKLVQQAALHTSARIFLLATESEEIDWQLAMKIHSDDVFVLPAQELELLETLGQNPNSHSAHDSPVIAVLGASGGAGTSTFAACLAHSLSYSTSSEVALCDAQPLSGGLDLLLGIESQMGVRWPDLSFTQGTISGKDLVAALPQCSSGVRVLSHARGIASDISAQAVSGVLESLCGCASVVVDCPVATDITHTVIDFAQLCVLLVPAEVRAAASASVLIEQLNAQKIRIAVVLVHRGWSGMNTADMEYLLKAPICAQIPKLPALAKTTETTGLSGKFPRAMTKAATHVLDHLQPEG
;
A
#
# COMPACT_ATOMS: atom_id res chain seq x y z
N MET A 1 9.32 57.12 29.62
CA MET A 1 8.04 57.74 30.03
C MET A 1 6.90 56.90 29.45
N THR A 2 6.41 55.94 30.25
CA THR A 2 5.05 55.87 30.89
C THR A 2 4.00 55.22 29.97
N LYS A 3 3.79 53.89 30.02
CA LYS A 3 2.85 53.08 30.86
C LYS A 3 1.34 53.37 30.68
N ALA A 4 0.60 52.35 30.21
CA ALA A 4 -0.71 51.86 30.69
C ALA A 4 -1.03 50.54 29.91
N HIS A 5 -1.03 49.31 30.45
CA HIS A 5 -1.86 48.64 31.47
C HIS A 5 -3.36 48.56 31.15
N SER A 6 -3.82 47.37 30.73
CA SER A 6 -5.11 46.81 31.18
C SER A 6 -5.01 45.29 31.28
N LYS A 7 -5.39 44.77 32.44
CA LYS A 7 -5.39 43.36 32.87
C LYS A 7 -6.76 42.75 32.58
N THR A 8 -6.80 41.49 32.14
CA THR A 8 -8.01 40.66 32.29
C THR A 8 -7.63 39.33 32.93
N VAL A 9 -8.43 38.96 33.93
CA VAL A 9 -8.19 37.97 34.98
C VAL A 9 -8.69 36.58 34.57
N PHE A 10 -7.94 35.56 35.00
CA PHE A 10 -8.23 34.12 34.92
C PHE A 10 -9.51 33.74 35.67
N SER A 11 -10.31 32.85 35.08
CA SER A 11 -11.33 32.06 35.78
C SER A 11 -11.16 30.58 35.45
N THR A 12 -10.49 29.86 36.36
CA THR A 12 -10.34 28.41 36.36
C THR A 12 -11.54 27.76 37.08
N ARG A 13 -12.28 26.88 36.40
CA ARG A 13 -13.16 25.88 37.02
C ARG A 13 -12.74 24.48 36.57
N PRO A 14 -12.62 23.50 37.49
CA PRO A 14 -12.15 22.16 37.18
C PRO A 14 -13.30 21.28 36.66
N LEU A 15 -13.04 20.48 35.61
CA LEU A 15 -13.96 19.44 35.15
C LEU A 15 -13.49 18.07 35.63
N ALA A 16 -14.45 17.38 36.24
CA ALA A 16 -14.32 16.15 37.00
C ALA A 16 -13.95 14.93 36.13
N SER A 17 -13.08 14.11 36.71
CA SER A 17 -12.72 12.75 36.31
C SER A 17 -13.95 11.83 36.18
N ARG A 18 -14.13 11.21 35.00
CA ARG A 18 -15.09 10.12 34.79
C ARG A 18 -14.40 8.76 35.07
N PRO A 19 -15.03 7.83 35.82
CA PRO A 19 -14.47 6.52 36.08
C PRO A 19 -14.81 5.50 34.98
N TYR A 20 -13.87 4.58 34.74
CA TYR A 20 -13.99 3.38 33.90
C TYR A 20 -15.04 2.39 34.46
N PRO A 21 -15.83 1.69 33.62
CA PRO A 21 -16.67 0.60 34.09
C PRO A 21 -15.89 -0.71 34.18
N VAL A 22 -15.93 -1.30 35.38
CA VAL A 22 -15.51 -2.67 35.70
C VAL A 22 -16.60 -3.64 35.20
N VAL A 23 -16.26 -4.54 34.29
CA VAL A 23 -17.15 -5.66 33.91
C VAL A 23 -16.96 -6.78 34.95
N ARG A 24 -17.95 -6.95 35.83
CA ARG A 24 -18.03 -8.07 36.77
C ARG A 24 -18.66 -9.27 36.08
N SER A 25 -17.98 -10.41 36.21
CA SER A 25 -18.52 -11.75 35.98
C SER A 25 -19.63 -12.07 36.98
N SER A 26 -20.79 -12.53 36.51
CA SER A 26 -21.73 -13.27 37.36
C SER A 26 -22.29 -14.45 36.60
N ALA A 27 -21.88 -15.63 37.03
CA ALA A 27 -22.52 -16.89 36.73
C ALA A 27 -23.96 -16.90 37.25
N LEU A 28 -24.89 -17.41 36.46
CA LEU A 28 -26.17 -17.92 36.93
C LEU A 28 -26.42 -19.27 36.28
N VAL A 29 -26.44 -20.27 37.14
CA VAL A 29 -26.85 -21.64 36.93
C VAL A 29 -28.36 -21.67 36.85
N GLU A 30 -28.94 -22.27 35.82
CA GLU A 30 -30.27 -22.86 35.93
C GLU A 30 -30.38 -24.13 35.07
N HIS A 31 -30.85 -25.18 35.72
CA HIS A 31 -31.02 -26.53 35.18
C HIS A 31 -32.29 -26.61 34.35
N SER A 32 -32.25 -27.28 33.20
CA SER A 32 -33.30 -28.24 32.84
C SER A 32 -32.89 -29.26 31.80
N ARG A 33 -33.31 -30.49 32.09
CA ARG A 33 -32.98 -31.78 31.48
C ARG A 33 -33.68 -31.95 30.13
N HIS A 34 -33.01 -32.50 29.13
CA HIS A 34 -33.46 -33.69 28.38
C HIS A 34 -32.32 -34.26 27.53
N GLY A 35 -32.18 -35.58 27.56
CA GLY A 35 -30.98 -36.29 27.16
C GLY A 35 -30.79 -36.46 25.65
N ASN A 36 -29.53 -36.57 25.25
CA ASN A 36 -29.13 -37.56 24.26
C ASN A 36 -27.67 -37.94 24.49
N ARG A 37 -27.42 -39.25 24.61
CA ARG A 37 -26.08 -39.85 24.69
C ARG A 37 -25.48 -39.86 23.29
N VAL A 38 -24.33 -39.22 23.09
CA VAL A 38 -23.43 -39.52 21.97
C VAL A 38 -21.98 -39.43 22.47
N ASN A 39 -21.16 -40.35 21.95
CA ASN A 39 -19.82 -40.76 22.37
C ASN A 39 -18.81 -39.66 22.66
N ILE A 40 -17.95 -39.95 23.64
CA ILE A 40 -16.69 -39.29 23.94
C ILE A 40 -15.65 -39.88 22.98
N GLU A 41 -15.23 -39.11 21.98
CA GLU A 41 -13.95 -39.30 21.30
C GLU A 41 -13.17 -37.98 21.41
N SER A 42 -11.96 -38.08 21.97
CA SER A 42 -11.03 -36.99 22.15
C SER A 42 -10.50 -36.53 20.78
N ALA A 43 -11.01 -35.40 20.28
CA ALA A 43 -10.38 -34.67 19.20
C ALA A 43 -9.58 -33.50 19.79
N VAL A 44 -8.28 -33.69 19.93
CA VAL A 44 -7.32 -32.58 20.08
C VAL A 44 -7.43 -31.73 18.81
N ALA A 45 -7.98 -30.53 18.94
CA ALA A 45 -8.06 -29.58 17.82
C ALA A 45 -6.65 -29.13 17.42
N PRO A 46 -6.28 -29.14 16.13
CA PRO A 46 -5.03 -28.54 15.70
C PRO A 46 -5.12 -27.01 15.84
N SER A 47 -4.01 -26.47 16.31
CA SER A 47 -3.75 -25.08 16.64
C SER A 47 -4.03 -24.11 15.49
N ILE A 48 -4.45 -22.91 15.89
CA ILE A 48 -4.73 -21.70 15.10
C ILE A 48 -3.73 -21.53 13.94
N THR A 49 -4.16 -21.77 12.71
CA THR A 49 -3.45 -21.34 11.51
C THR A 49 -3.76 -19.87 11.26
N SER A 50 -2.78 -19.02 11.59
CA SER A 50 -2.76 -17.61 11.17
C SER A 50 -2.83 -17.52 9.64
N PRO A 51 -3.50 -16.53 9.04
CA PRO A 51 -3.53 -16.38 7.60
C PRO A 51 -2.11 -16.20 7.05
N THR A 52 -1.70 -17.14 6.20
CA THR A 52 -0.41 -17.15 5.52
C THR A 52 -0.27 -15.89 4.65
N SER A 53 0.82 -15.13 4.81
CA SER A 53 1.14 -13.99 3.92
C SER A 53 1.09 -14.43 2.44
N ALA A 54 0.34 -13.71 1.61
CA ALA A 54 0.22 -13.99 0.17
C ALA A 54 1.52 -13.72 -0.62
N TYR A 55 2.44 -12.94 -0.04
CA TYR A 55 3.75 -12.63 -0.65
C TYR A 55 4.77 -13.69 -0.26
N PRO A 56 5.42 -14.33 -1.25
CA PRO A 56 6.35 -15.42 -1.00
C PRO A 56 7.58 -14.99 -0.20
N VAL A 57 8.19 -15.97 0.47
CA VAL A 57 9.56 -15.91 0.95
C VAL A 57 10.49 -16.14 -0.24
N LEU A 58 11.44 -15.24 -0.46
CA LEU A 58 12.45 -15.41 -1.49
C LEU A 58 13.64 -16.16 -0.89
N VAL A 59 14.03 -17.28 -1.50
CA VAL A 59 15.15 -18.11 -1.02
C VAL A 59 16.27 -18.07 -2.05
N ALA A 60 17.37 -17.43 -1.69
CA ALA A 60 18.58 -17.26 -2.49
C ALA A 60 19.76 -17.91 -1.76
N ILE A 61 19.88 -19.23 -1.86
CA ILE A 61 20.90 -20.03 -1.17
C ILE A 61 21.66 -20.89 -2.17
N LYS A 62 22.98 -20.74 -2.17
CA LYS A 62 23.91 -21.57 -2.94
C LYS A 62 24.47 -22.70 -2.08
N ASP A 63 24.73 -22.43 -0.80
CA ASP A 63 25.34 -23.42 0.08
C ASP A 63 24.41 -24.64 0.23
N PRO A 64 24.83 -25.85 -0.20
CA PRO A 64 24.03 -27.05 -0.10
C PRO A 64 23.81 -27.52 1.35
N VAL A 65 24.61 -27.05 2.31
CA VAL A 65 24.48 -27.36 3.74
C VAL A 65 23.35 -26.55 4.37
N LEU A 66 23.23 -25.26 4.05
CA LEU A 66 22.17 -24.39 4.59
C LEU A 66 20.78 -24.70 4.01
N LYS A 67 20.75 -25.13 2.75
CA LYS A 67 19.52 -25.20 1.98
C LYS A 67 18.44 -26.10 2.60
N PRO A 68 18.74 -27.32 3.09
CA PRO A 68 17.72 -28.17 3.73
C PRO A 68 17.10 -27.53 4.96
N ASP A 69 17.90 -26.96 5.85
CA ASP A 69 17.44 -26.36 7.11
C ASP A 69 16.54 -25.14 6.85
N VAL A 70 16.91 -24.32 5.85
CA VAL A 70 16.11 -23.16 5.48
C VAL A 70 14.78 -23.55 4.86
N LEU A 71 14.79 -24.50 3.92
CA LEU A 71 13.56 -24.96 3.30
C LEU A 71 12.64 -25.62 4.32
N ASN A 72 13.19 -26.32 5.31
CA ASN A 72 12.43 -26.89 6.41
C ASN A 72 11.80 -25.80 7.29
N ALA A 73 12.60 -24.81 7.72
CA ALA A 73 12.11 -23.68 8.52
C ALA A 73 10.99 -22.90 7.79
N VAL A 74 11.17 -22.61 6.50
CA VAL A 74 10.14 -21.92 5.69
C VAL A 74 8.89 -22.79 5.53
N ALA A 75 9.04 -24.08 5.22
CA ALA A 75 7.92 -24.99 5.07
C ALA A 75 7.10 -25.11 6.36
N ALA A 76 7.75 -25.13 7.51
CA ALA A 76 7.10 -25.18 8.83
C ALA A 76 6.23 -23.94 9.11
N THR A 77 6.54 -22.80 8.50
CA THR A 77 5.68 -21.60 8.61
C THR A 77 4.43 -21.63 7.72
N GLY A 78 4.33 -22.60 6.81
CA GLY A 78 3.24 -22.69 5.83
C GLY A 78 3.28 -21.60 4.75
N ARG A 79 4.32 -20.76 4.70
CA ARG A 79 4.49 -19.69 3.71
C ARG A 79 4.91 -20.25 2.36
N LYS A 80 4.33 -19.69 1.28
CA LYS A 80 4.82 -19.94 -0.08
C LYS A 80 6.24 -19.37 -0.20
N TYR A 81 7.10 -20.05 -0.94
CA TYR A 81 8.44 -19.54 -1.24
C TYR A 81 8.79 -19.68 -2.71
N ILE A 82 9.70 -18.83 -3.16
CA ILE A 82 10.31 -18.89 -4.48
C ILE A 82 11.80 -19.11 -4.27
N GLU A 83 12.30 -20.26 -4.71
CA GLU A 83 13.72 -20.52 -4.76
C GLU A 83 14.29 -19.92 -6.05
N LEU A 84 15.34 -19.12 -5.92
CA LEU A 84 16.00 -18.50 -7.05
C LEU A 84 17.12 -19.41 -7.57
N ALA A 85 16.93 -19.95 -8.77
CA ALA A 85 17.93 -20.76 -9.45
C ALA A 85 19.12 -19.90 -9.93
N HIS A 86 18.81 -18.67 -10.36
CA HIS A 86 19.80 -17.69 -10.82
C HIS A 86 19.56 -16.32 -10.18
N PRO A 87 19.91 -16.13 -8.88
CA PRO A 87 19.61 -14.91 -8.16
C PRO A 87 20.14 -13.65 -8.85
N GLU A 88 21.31 -13.70 -9.47
CA GLU A 88 21.86 -12.54 -10.21
C GLU A 88 20.96 -12.00 -11.35
N GLN A 89 20.05 -12.81 -11.90
CA GLN A 89 19.12 -12.42 -12.97
C GLN A 89 17.67 -12.30 -12.46
N GLU A 90 17.31 -13.09 -11.45
CA GLU A 90 15.93 -13.24 -11.00
C GLU A 90 15.62 -12.43 -9.75
N PHE A 91 16.63 -12.01 -8.99
CA PHE A 91 16.43 -11.35 -7.70
C PHE A 91 15.65 -10.06 -7.84
N SER A 92 16.05 -9.16 -8.74
CA SER A 92 15.35 -7.89 -8.99
C SER A 92 13.90 -8.05 -9.43
N ARG A 93 13.57 -9.16 -10.10
CA ARG A 93 12.20 -9.48 -10.54
C ARG A 93 11.32 -9.96 -9.39
N HIS A 94 11.88 -10.75 -8.46
CA HIS A 94 11.10 -11.40 -7.41
C HIS A 94 11.11 -10.65 -6.08
N ILE A 95 12.17 -9.89 -5.80
CA ILE A 95 12.35 -9.12 -4.56
C ILE A 95 11.21 -8.15 -4.29
N ARG A 96 10.67 -7.52 -5.34
CA ARG A 96 9.55 -6.56 -5.27
C ARG A 96 8.24 -7.19 -4.79
N ARG A 97 8.13 -8.51 -4.85
CA ARG A 97 6.96 -9.30 -4.42
C ARG A 97 7.32 -10.24 -3.26
N ALA A 98 8.49 -10.07 -2.65
CA ALA A 98 8.89 -10.84 -1.49
C ALA A 98 8.48 -10.08 -0.22
N SER A 99 8.02 -10.81 0.79
CA SER A 99 7.84 -10.26 2.14
C SER A 99 9.11 -10.45 2.99
N VAL A 100 9.87 -11.51 2.70
CA VAL A 100 11.12 -11.87 3.35
C VAL A 100 12.08 -12.40 2.28
N VAL A 101 13.37 -12.12 2.47
CA VAL A 101 14.47 -12.68 1.70
C VAL A 101 15.38 -13.45 2.65
N LEU A 102 15.62 -14.71 2.30
CA LEU A 102 16.62 -15.56 2.92
C LEU A 102 17.79 -15.69 1.96
N ILE A 103 18.95 -15.15 2.34
CA ILE A 103 20.12 -15.07 1.48
C ILE A 103 21.37 -15.58 2.19
N ASP A 104 22.19 -16.36 1.50
CA ASP A 104 23.49 -16.79 2.04
C ASP A 104 24.61 -15.78 1.75
N THR A 105 25.76 -15.97 2.42
CA THR A 105 26.95 -15.13 2.24
C THR A 105 27.37 -15.00 0.77
N HIS A 106 27.34 -16.10 0.01
CA HIS A 106 27.76 -16.11 -1.39
C HIS A 106 26.90 -15.20 -2.28
N TYR A 107 25.57 -15.26 -2.16
CA TYR A 107 24.69 -14.42 -2.96
C TYR A 107 24.62 -12.99 -2.45
N ALA A 108 24.71 -12.78 -1.13
CA ALA A 108 24.76 -11.44 -0.55
C ALA A 108 25.95 -10.63 -1.09
N GLN A 109 27.14 -11.25 -1.22
CA GLN A 109 28.32 -10.59 -1.78
C GLN A 109 28.13 -10.11 -3.22
N LYS A 110 27.45 -10.91 -4.05
CA LYS A 110 27.13 -10.52 -5.44
C LYS A 110 26.12 -9.38 -5.48
N LEU A 111 25.15 -9.40 -4.57
CA LEU A 111 24.06 -8.45 -4.52
C LEU A 111 24.54 -7.03 -4.14
N VAL A 112 25.50 -6.90 -3.23
CA VAL A 112 26.16 -5.61 -2.91
C VAL A 112 26.76 -4.95 -4.15
N GLN A 113 27.23 -5.73 -5.13
CA GLN A 113 27.86 -5.20 -6.34
C GLN A 113 26.86 -4.62 -7.35
N GLN A 114 25.56 -4.89 -7.19
CA GLN A 114 24.52 -4.53 -8.17
C GLN A 114 23.79 -3.20 -7.90
N ALA A 115 24.30 -2.36 -6.97
CA ALA A 115 23.70 -1.09 -6.53
C ALA A 115 22.35 -1.23 -5.79
N ALA A 116 21.98 -0.15 -5.09
CA ALA A 116 21.02 -0.09 -3.97
C ALA A 116 19.78 -0.99 -4.11
N LEU A 117 19.58 -1.84 -3.10
CA LEU A 117 18.36 -2.60 -2.92
C LEU A 117 17.24 -1.68 -2.44
N HIS A 118 16.35 -1.31 -3.34
CA HIS A 118 15.10 -0.67 -2.97
C HIS A 118 14.04 -1.76 -2.76
N THR A 119 13.94 -2.27 -1.52
CA THR A 119 12.97 -3.29 -1.14
C THR A 119 12.37 -3.02 0.23
N SER A 120 11.08 -3.32 0.38
CA SER A 120 10.38 -3.37 1.67
C SER A 120 10.42 -4.78 2.30
N ALA A 121 11.01 -5.76 1.60
CA ALA A 121 11.19 -7.10 2.12
C ALA A 121 12.23 -7.11 3.24
N ARG A 122 11.96 -7.85 4.31
CA ARG A 122 12.95 -8.07 5.37
C ARG A 122 14.03 -9.01 4.86
N ILE A 123 15.29 -8.65 5.05
CA ILE A 123 16.43 -9.43 4.54
C ILE A 123 17.09 -10.13 5.73
N PHE A 124 17.24 -11.44 5.65
CA PHE A 124 17.99 -12.22 6.63
C PHE A 124 19.19 -12.89 5.96
N LEU A 125 20.37 -12.58 6.47
CA LEU A 125 21.61 -13.24 6.09
C LEU A 125 21.73 -14.56 6.84
N LEU A 126 22.09 -15.61 6.11
CA LEU A 126 22.23 -16.95 6.64
C LEU A 126 23.68 -17.42 6.52
N ALA A 127 24.20 -17.95 7.62
CA ALA A 127 25.56 -18.48 7.70
C ALA A 127 25.55 -19.90 8.28
N THR A 128 26.57 -20.70 7.94
CA THR A 128 26.77 -22.00 8.60
C THR A 128 27.58 -21.82 9.88
N GLU A 129 27.53 -22.80 10.78
CA GLU A 129 28.37 -22.82 11.99
C GLU A 129 29.89 -22.82 11.69
N SER A 130 30.28 -23.21 10.48
CA SER A 130 31.69 -23.24 10.06
C SER A 130 32.16 -21.91 9.48
N GLU A 131 31.25 -20.97 9.23
CA GLU A 131 31.56 -19.65 8.67
C GLU A 131 31.66 -18.59 9.76
N GLU A 132 32.63 -17.67 9.61
CA GLU A 132 32.61 -16.43 10.39
C GLU A 132 31.56 -15.47 9.81
N ILE A 133 30.75 -14.87 10.68
CA ILE A 133 29.70 -13.92 10.27
C ILE A 133 30.34 -12.65 9.72
N ASP A 134 30.07 -12.36 8.44
CA ASP A 134 30.47 -11.11 7.80
C ASP A 134 29.46 -9.98 8.13
N TRP A 135 29.68 -9.33 9.28
CA TRP A 135 28.87 -8.20 9.72
C TRP A 135 28.92 -7.00 8.76
N GLN A 136 30.02 -6.81 8.04
CA GLN A 136 30.11 -5.73 7.06
C GLN A 136 29.20 -6.01 5.86
N LEU A 137 29.13 -7.26 5.42
CA LEU A 137 28.22 -7.69 4.38
C LEU A 137 26.77 -7.53 4.82
N ALA A 138 26.42 -7.99 6.02
CA ALA A 138 25.09 -7.83 6.60
C ALA A 138 24.64 -6.36 6.60
N MET A 139 25.52 -5.44 7.00
CA MET A 139 25.23 -4.00 6.97
C MET A 139 25.06 -3.46 5.54
N LYS A 140 25.89 -3.89 4.59
CA LYS A 140 25.82 -3.41 3.19
C LYS A 140 24.55 -3.84 2.46
N ILE A 141 23.99 -4.99 2.80
CA ILE A 141 22.71 -5.47 2.24
C ILE A 141 21.50 -5.01 3.05
N HIS A 142 21.70 -4.23 4.11
CA HIS A 142 20.64 -3.84 5.05
C HIS A 142 19.89 -5.04 5.64
N SER A 143 20.63 -6.08 6.05
CA SER A 143 20.06 -7.25 6.72
C SER A 143 19.36 -6.83 8.02
N ASP A 144 18.12 -7.26 8.21
CA ASP A 144 17.36 -7.10 9.45
C ASP A 144 18.00 -7.89 10.60
N ASP A 145 18.48 -9.10 10.29
CA ASP A 145 19.11 -10.01 11.24
C ASP A 145 20.03 -11.01 10.53
N VAL A 146 20.82 -11.77 11.30
CA VAL A 146 21.70 -12.83 10.82
C VAL A 146 21.44 -14.11 11.63
N PHE A 147 21.21 -15.23 10.93
CA PHE A 147 20.99 -16.54 11.56
C PHE A 147 22.06 -17.54 11.17
N VAL A 148 22.58 -18.25 12.17
CA VAL A 148 23.52 -19.37 12.01
C VAL A 148 22.74 -20.68 12.08
N LEU A 149 22.78 -21.47 11.02
CA LEU A 149 22.06 -22.75 10.95
C LEU A 149 23.03 -23.95 11.09
N PRO A 150 22.60 -25.04 11.76
CA PRO A 150 21.25 -25.27 12.31
C PRO A 150 21.00 -24.68 13.72
N ALA A 151 22.02 -24.14 14.40
CA ALA A 151 21.91 -23.65 15.78
C ALA A 151 20.72 -22.72 16.07
N GLN A 152 20.35 -21.85 15.13
CA GLN A 152 19.29 -20.85 15.26
C GLN A 152 18.07 -21.12 14.35
N GLU A 153 17.83 -22.38 13.95
CA GLU A 153 16.67 -22.74 13.11
C GLU A 153 15.33 -22.35 13.77
N LEU A 154 15.21 -22.56 15.09
CA LEU A 154 14.02 -22.18 15.86
C LEU A 154 13.83 -20.66 15.91
N GLU A 155 14.89 -19.90 16.10
CA GLU A 155 14.85 -18.42 16.12
C GLU A 155 14.47 -17.86 14.75
N LEU A 156 14.99 -18.46 13.68
CA LEU A 156 14.60 -18.14 12.30
C LEU A 156 13.11 -18.45 12.09
N LEU A 157 12.64 -19.63 12.51
CA LEU A 157 11.24 -20.04 12.39
C LEU A 157 10.32 -19.10 13.17
N GLU A 158 10.68 -18.77 14.40
CA GLU A 158 9.96 -17.78 15.22
C GLU A 158 9.96 -16.41 14.54
N THR A 159 11.07 -15.96 13.97
CA THR A 159 11.16 -14.67 13.27
C THR A 159 10.37 -14.65 11.96
N LEU A 160 10.28 -15.79 11.27
CA LEU A 160 9.46 -15.97 10.06
C LEU A 160 7.97 -16.09 10.39
N GLY A 161 7.63 -16.60 11.57
CA GLY A 161 6.27 -16.76 12.09
C GLY A 161 5.73 -15.53 12.84
N GLN A 162 6.62 -14.79 13.49
CA GLN A 162 6.36 -13.44 13.97
C GLN A 162 6.20 -12.57 12.73
N ASN A 163 5.01 -11.99 12.56
CA ASN A 163 4.81 -10.88 11.64
C ASN A 163 5.09 -9.58 12.41
N PRO A 164 6.34 -9.07 12.54
CA PRO A 164 6.54 -7.71 13.04
C PRO A 164 5.94 -6.67 12.09
N ASN A 165 5.69 -7.06 10.83
CA ASN A 165 4.78 -6.39 9.91
C ASN A 165 3.46 -7.18 9.83
N SER A 166 2.67 -7.16 10.90
CA SER A 166 1.25 -7.52 10.84
C SER A 166 0.40 -6.52 10.04
N HIS A 167 1.04 -5.52 9.42
CA HIS A 167 0.51 -4.89 8.22
C HIS A 167 1.01 -5.77 7.07
N SER A 168 0.22 -6.79 6.75
CA SER A 168 0.41 -7.52 5.51
C SER A 168 0.57 -6.50 4.38
N ALA A 169 1.30 -6.80 3.31
CA ALA A 169 1.29 -5.93 2.13
C ALA A 169 -0.14 -5.78 1.51
N HIS A 170 -1.16 -6.44 2.09
CA HIS A 170 -2.58 -6.17 1.87
C HIS A 170 -3.20 -5.08 2.76
N ASP A 171 -2.66 -4.76 3.94
CA ASP A 171 -3.23 -3.76 4.85
C ASP A 171 -2.84 -2.33 4.50
N SER A 172 -1.79 -2.18 3.68
CA SER A 172 -1.28 -0.89 3.19
C SER A 172 -0.95 -0.94 1.69
N PRO A 173 -1.96 -1.13 0.82
CA PRO A 173 -1.74 -1.23 -0.62
C PRO A 173 -1.35 0.11 -1.24
N VAL A 174 -0.48 0.06 -2.23
CA VAL A 174 -0.24 1.09 -3.24
C VAL A 174 -1.14 0.83 -4.45
N ILE A 175 -1.99 1.80 -4.77
CA ILE A 175 -2.95 1.75 -5.88
C ILE A 175 -2.61 2.85 -6.86
N ALA A 176 -2.22 2.48 -8.09
CA ALA A 176 -2.00 3.41 -9.18
C ALA A 176 -3.33 3.77 -9.83
N VAL A 177 -3.59 5.05 -10.09
CA VAL A 177 -4.80 5.51 -10.80
C VAL A 177 -4.37 6.22 -12.07
N LEU A 178 -4.79 5.68 -13.22
CA LEU A 178 -4.45 6.15 -14.56
C LEU A 178 -5.72 6.53 -15.33
N GLY A 179 -5.61 7.47 -16.26
CA GLY A 179 -6.69 7.79 -17.21
C GLY A 179 -6.31 7.40 -18.62
N ALA A 180 -7.19 6.68 -19.34
CA ALA A 180 -6.97 6.37 -20.75
C ALA A 180 -7.05 7.60 -21.68
N SER A 181 -7.43 8.77 -21.15
CA SER A 181 -7.46 10.03 -21.88
C SER A 181 -7.44 11.22 -20.92
N GLY A 182 -7.08 12.40 -21.45
CA GLY A 182 -7.17 13.66 -20.72
C GLY A 182 -8.60 13.94 -20.24
N GLY A 183 -8.74 14.39 -19.00
CA GLY A 183 -10.04 14.70 -18.41
C GLY A 183 -10.92 13.47 -18.13
N ALA A 184 -10.37 12.26 -18.08
CA ALA A 184 -11.12 11.05 -17.69
C ALA A 184 -11.68 11.10 -16.26
N GLY A 185 -11.18 12.03 -15.43
CA GLY A 185 -11.54 12.13 -14.02
C GLY A 185 -10.60 11.37 -13.09
N THR A 186 -9.36 11.08 -13.52
CA THR A 186 -8.33 10.34 -12.78
C THR A 186 -8.12 10.90 -11.38
N SER A 187 -7.74 12.19 -11.27
CA SER A 187 -7.52 12.88 -9.99
C SER A 187 -8.74 12.85 -9.07
N THR A 188 -9.93 13.08 -9.65
CA THR A 188 -11.20 13.06 -8.92
C THR A 188 -11.53 11.66 -8.39
N PHE A 189 -11.28 10.61 -9.18
CA PHE A 189 -11.51 9.25 -8.75
C PHE A 189 -10.44 8.78 -7.75
N ALA A 190 -9.17 9.16 -7.93
CA ALA A 190 -8.10 8.89 -6.97
C ALA A 190 -8.43 9.46 -5.59
N ALA A 191 -8.91 10.71 -5.54
CA ALA A 191 -9.40 11.34 -4.32
C ALA A 191 -10.59 10.57 -3.69
N CYS A 192 -11.55 10.14 -4.52
CA CYS A 192 -12.68 9.32 -4.04
C CYS A 192 -12.24 7.95 -3.53
N LEU A 193 -11.25 7.33 -4.18
CA LEU A 193 -10.73 6.02 -3.84
C LEU A 193 -9.97 6.07 -2.51
N ALA A 194 -9.10 7.06 -2.32
CA ALA A 194 -8.41 7.30 -1.05
C ALA A 194 -9.40 7.58 0.09
N HIS A 195 -10.44 8.37 -0.19
CA HIS A 195 -11.53 8.62 0.77
C HIS A 195 -12.25 7.31 1.14
N SER A 196 -12.69 6.51 0.18
CA SER A 196 -13.32 5.22 0.46
C SER A 196 -12.40 4.26 1.23
N LEU A 197 -11.12 4.22 0.86
CA LEU A 197 -10.11 3.38 1.49
C LEU A 197 -9.91 3.75 2.97
N SER A 198 -9.96 5.05 3.32
CA SER A 198 -9.84 5.51 4.70
C SER A 198 -10.93 5.01 5.66
N TYR A 199 -12.07 4.56 5.13
CA TYR A 199 -13.14 3.96 5.94
C TYR A 199 -13.09 2.43 5.97
N SER A 200 -12.34 1.80 5.08
CA SER A 200 -12.26 0.34 4.97
C SER A 200 -10.95 -0.25 5.50
N THR A 201 -9.93 0.57 5.72
CA THR A 201 -8.64 0.15 6.30
C THR A 201 -8.44 0.71 7.71
N SER A 202 -7.66 0.01 8.52
CA SER A 202 -7.15 0.51 9.80
C SER A 202 -5.84 1.30 9.67
N SER A 203 -5.19 1.22 8.51
CA SER A 203 -3.95 1.93 8.21
C SER A 203 -4.21 3.39 7.88
N GLU A 204 -3.21 4.25 8.08
CA GLU A 204 -3.24 5.61 7.50
C GLU A 204 -3.35 5.52 5.97
N VAL A 205 -3.99 6.52 5.36
CA VAL A 205 -4.16 6.58 3.90
C VAL A 205 -3.50 7.85 3.36
N ALA A 206 -2.61 7.67 2.40
CA ALA A 206 -1.96 8.76 1.68
C ALA A 206 -2.47 8.83 0.22
N LEU A 207 -2.77 10.04 -0.24
CA LEU A 207 -3.06 10.35 -1.63
C LEU A 207 -1.89 11.16 -2.21
N CYS A 208 -1.22 10.63 -3.22
CA CYS A 208 -0.05 11.25 -3.83
C CYS A 208 -0.40 11.78 -5.23
N ASP A 209 -0.12 13.06 -5.46
CA ASP A 209 -0.20 13.72 -6.75
C ASP A 209 1.10 13.51 -7.53
N ALA A 210 1.17 12.55 -8.44
CA ALA A 210 2.40 12.26 -9.20
C ALA A 210 2.41 12.89 -10.60
N GLN A 211 1.41 13.72 -10.93
CA GLN A 211 1.26 14.33 -12.26
C GLN A 211 2.10 15.62 -12.36
N PRO A 212 3.20 15.67 -13.13
CA PRO A 212 4.15 16.79 -13.07
C PRO A 212 3.55 18.18 -13.34
N LEU A 213 2.49 18.26 -14.15
CA LEU A 213 1.78 19.50 -14.48
C LEU A 213 0.42 19.59 -13.78
N SER A 214 0.30 19.03 -12.58
CA SER A 214 -0.92 19.12 -11.77
C SER A 214 -1.15 20.53 -11.23
N GLY A 215 -2.42 20.89 -11.10
CA GLY A 215 -2.84 22.08 -10.34
C GLY A 215 -2.74 21.90 -8.83
N GLY A 216 -2.49 20.67 -8.35
CA GLY A 216 -2.47 20.29 -6.95
C GLY A 216 -3.77 19.62 -6.52
N LEU A 217 -3.68 18.36 -6.08
CA LEU A 217 -4.78 17.66 -5.40
C LEU A 217 -5.29 18.38 -4.13
N ASP A 218 -4.49 19.23 -3.48
CA ASP A 218 -4.95 20.00 -2.32
C ASP A 218 -6.06 21.01 -2.69
N LEU A 219 -5.98 21.66 -3.86
CA LEU A 219 -7.04 22.49 -4.43
C LEU A 219 -8.28 21.66 -4.79
N LEU A 220 -8.09 20.50 -5.43
CA LEU A 220 -9.20 19.60 -5.78
C LEU A 220 -10.02 19.22 -4.53
N LEU A 221 -9.33 19.02 -3.41
CA LEU A 221 -9.90 18.64 -2.13
C LEU A 221 -10.35 19.82 -1.27
N GLY A 222 -10.03 21.07 -1.65
CA GLY A 222 -10.34 22.27 -0.87
C GLY A 222 -9.59 22.35 0.46
N ILE A 223 -8.37 21.81 0.50
CA ILE A 223 -7.50 21.78 1.68
C ILE A 223 -6.20 22.57 1.49
N GLU A 224 -6.12 23.43 0.49
CA GLU A 224 -4.93 24.22 0.13
C GLU A 224 -4.45 25.18 1.24
N SER A 225 -5.29 25.44 2.23
CA SER A 225 -4.96 26.22 3.44
C SER A 225 -4.37 25.37 4.58
N GLN A 226 -4.46 24.05 4.50
CA GLN A 226 -3.90 23.15 5.50
C GLN A 226 -2.37 23.20 5.46
N MET A 227 -1.78 23.28 6.65
CA MET A 227 -0.33 23.24 6.82
C MET A 227 0.19 21.82 6.59
N GLY A 228 1.41 21.74 6.06
CA GLY A 228 2.09 20.47 5.82
C GLY A 228 3.01 20.54 4.61
N VAL A 229 3.82 19.50 4.49
CA VAL A 229 4.84 19.31 3.45
C VAL A 229 4.19 19.02 2.09
N ARG A 230 4.76 19.61 1.04
CA ARG A 230 4.42 19.39 -0.37
C ARG A 230 5.65 18.96 -1.16
N TRP A 231 5.50 18.63 -2.44
CA TRP A 231 6.62 18.18 -3.28
C TRP A 231 7.87 19.06 -3.22
N PRO A 232 7.81 20.41 -3.33
CA PRO A 232 9.01 21.24 -3.23
C PRO A 232 9.73 21.20 -1.88
N ASP A 233 9.04 20.80 -0.82
CA ASP A 233 9.60 20.74 0.53
C ASP A 233 10.34 19.41 0.79
N LEU A 234 10.19 18.43 -0.12
CA LEU A 234 10.83 17.13 -0.03
C LEU A 234 12.17 17.10 -0.77
N SER A 235 13.23 16.68 -0.08
CA SER A 235 14.54 16.42 -0.67
C SER A 235 14.99 15.00 -0.36
N PHE A 236 15.09 14.17 -1.39
CA PHE A 236 15.56 12.78 -1.30
C PHE A 236 17.05 12.63 -1.62
N THR A 237 17.80 13.73 -1.61
CA THR A 237 19.24 13.74 -1.94
C THR A 237 20.14 13.28 -0.79
N GLN A 238 19.64 13.23 0.45
CA GLN A 238 20.40 12.81 1.63
C GLN A 238 19.51 12.06 2.64
N GLY A 239 19.44 10.73 2.52
CA GLY A 239 18.84 9.85 3.53
C GLY A 239 17.37 9.47 3.28
N THR A 240 16.95 8.39 3.96
CA THR A 240 15.58 7.86 3.95
C THR A 240 14.71 8.63 4.94
N ILE A 241 13.56 9.12 4.50
CA ILE A 241 12.57 9.75 5.38
C ILE A 241 11.76 8.64 6.05
N SER A 242 11.61 8.72 7.37
CA SER A 242 10.71 7.81 8.11
C SER A 242 9.28 7.94 7.57
N GLY A 243 8.67 6.81 7.19
CA GLY A 243 7.29 6.81 6.68
C GLY A 243 6.28 7.43 7.63
N LYS A 244 6.41 7.16 8.94
CA LYS A 244 5.52 7.75 9.96
C LYS A 244 5.65 9.26 10.04
N ASP A 245 6.87 9.77 9.96
CA ASP A 245 7.13 11.20 10.01
C ASP A 245 6.64 11.89 8.74
N LEU A 246 6.83 11.24 7.58
CA LEU A 246 6.30 11.71 6.31
C LEU A 246 4.77 11.82 6.37
N VAL A 247 4.07 10.74 6.73
CA VAL A 247 2.61 10.72 6.88
C VAL A 247 2.12 11.82 7.83
N ALA A 248 2.79 12.00 8.98
CA ALA A 248 2.42 13.02 9.96
C ALA A 248 2.61 14.46 9.44
N ALA A 249 3.62 14.68 8.59
CA ALA A 249 3.95 15.98 8.03
C ALA A 249 3.04 16.40 6.85
N LEU A 250 2.31 15.46 6.23
CA LEU A 250 1.42 15.75 5.12
C LEU A 250 0.13 16.47 5.57
N PRO A 251 -0.37 17.43 4.77
CA PRO A 251 -1.71 17.98 4.93
C PRO A 251 -2.78 16.89 5.05
N GLN A 252 -3.76 17.09 5.94
CA GLN A 252 -4.78 16.10 6.24
C GLN A 252 -6.19 16.61 5.88
N CYS A 253 -6.95 15.77 5.18
CA CYS A 253 -8.38 15.96 4.93
C CYS A 253 -9.21 15.68 6.20
N SER A 254 -10.44 16.18 6.25
CA SER A 254 -11.36 15.86 7.37
C SER A 254 -11.73 14.37 7.47
N SER A 255 -11.56 13.60 6.39
CA SER A 255 -11.74 12.14 6.41
C SER A 255 -10.51 11.38 6.95
N GLY A 256 -9.43 12.07 7.29
CA GLY A 256 -8.18 11.48 7.78
C GLY A 256 -7.11 11.23 6.71
N VAL A 257 -7.48 11.28 5.42
CA VAL A 257 -6.54 11.08 4.30
C VAL A 257 -5.45 12.14 4.31
N ARG A 258 -4.18 11.70 4.21
CA ARG A 258 -2.99 12.53 4.05
C ARG A 258 -2.73 12.80 2.57
N VAL A 259 -2.31 14.01 2.21
CA VAL A 259 -2.19 14.41 0.80
C VAL A 259 -0.82 14.97 0.50
N LEU A 260 -0.07 14.28 -0.37
CA LEU A 260 1.14 14.84 -0.98
C LEU A 260 0.75 15.52 -2.29
N SER A 261 0.84 16.84 -2.32
CA SER A 261 0.42 17.67 -3.45
C SER A 261 1.53 18.58 -3.96
N HIS A 262 1.31 19.18 -5.14
CA HIS A 262 2.14 20.27 -5.64
C HIS A 262 1.97 21.53 -4.79
N ALA A 263 2.99 22.39 -4.75
CA ALA A 263 2.85 23.71 -4.15
C ALA A 263 2.41 24.75 -5.17
N ARG A 264 1.65 25.74 -4.70
CA ARG A 264 1.13 26.82 -5.56
C ARG A 264 2.26 27.72 -6.04
N GLY A 265 2.29 27.98 -7.34
CA GLY A 265 3.19 28.96 -7.96
C GLY A 265 4.68 28.59 -7.90
N ILE A 266 5.03 27.39 -7.44
CA ILE A 266 6.38 26.86 -7.42
C ILE A 266 6.39 25.63 -8.32
N ALA A 267 7.19 25.69 -9.39
CA ALA A 267 7.42 24.51 -10.21
C ALA A 267 8.14 23.46 -9.36
N SER A 268 7.50 22.33 -9.11
CA SER A 268 8.14 21.12 -8.59
C SER A 268 8.49 20.23 -9.76
N ASP A 269 9.78 20.01 -10.00
CA ASP A 269 10.22 18.97 -10.92
C ASP A 269 10.13 17.62 -10.20
N ILE A 270 9.00 16.94 -10.39
CA ILE A 270 8.78 15.61 -9.80
C ILE A 270 9.51 14.61 -10.69
N SER A 271 10.64 14.10 -10.20
CA SER A 271 11.36 13.01 -10.85
C SER A 271 10.80 11.65 -10.43
N ALA A 272 11.00 10.64 -11.28
CA ALA A 272 10.75 9.24 -10.94
C ALA A 272 11.45 8.84 -9.62
N GLN A 273 12.66 9.34 -9.38
CA GLN A 273 13.41 9.04 -8.16
C GLN A 273 12.78 9.66 -6.90
N ALA A 274 12.24 10.88 -6.99
CA ALA A 274 11.50 11.47 -5.87
C ALA A 274 10.22 10.66 -5.56
N VAL A 275 9.52 10.19 -6.59
CA VAL A 275 8.34 9.33 -6.42
C VAL A 275 8.72 7.99 -5.79
N SER A 276 9.81 7.36 -6.23
CA SER A 276 10.33 6.13 -5.61
C SER A 276 10.62 6.34 -4.13
N GLY A 277 11.33 7.41 -3.76
CA GLY A 277 11.66 7.72 -2.36
C GLY A 277 10.42 7.92 -1.48
N VAL A 278 9.38 8.59 -2.00
CA VAL A 278 8.09 8.71 -1.30
C VAL A 278 7.43 7.36 -1.12
N LEU A 279 7.31 6.56 -2.19
CA LEU A 279 6.63 5.27 -2.14
C LEU A 279 7.38 4.28 -1.25
N GLU A 280 8.70 4.27 -1.28
CA GLU A 280 9.55 3.48 -0.37
C GLU A 280 9.31 3.87 1.09
N SER A 281 9.21 5.17 1.38
CA SER A 281 8.95 5.67 2.73
C SER A 281 7.54 5.29 3.21
N LEU A 282 6.53 5.36 2.33
CA LEU A 282 5.14 5.09 2.69
C LEU A 282 4.78 3.59 2.69
N CYS A 283 5.54 2.76 1.96
CA CYS A 283 5.29 1.33 1.87
C CYS A 283 5.33 0.68 3.26
N GLY A 284 4.28 -0.07 3.60
CA GLY A 284 4.13 -0.69 4.93
C GLY A 284 3.78 0.27 6.07
N CYS A 285 3.79 1.58 5.85
CA CYS A 285 3.37 2.59 6.84
C CYS A 285 1.95 3.11 6.59
N ALA A 286 1.53 3.21 5.33
CA ALA A 286 0.23 3.71 4.93
C ALA A 286 -0.26 3.03 3.65
N SER A 287 -1.58 2.94 3.47
CA SER A 287 -2.16 2.65 2.16
C SER A 287 -1.99 3.87 1.26
N VAL A 288 -1.49 3.70 0.04
CA VAL A 288 -1.18 4.82 -0.87
C VAL A 288 -2.06 4.74 -2.11
N VAL A 289 -2.74 5.83 -2.46
CA VAL A 289 -3.36 6.02 -3.77
C VAL A 289 -2.54 7.04 -4.53
N VAL A 290 -2.14 6.72 -5.75
CA VAL A 290 -1.29 7.61 -6.56
C VAL A 290 -2.04 8.05 -7.81
N ASP A 291 -2.26 9.35 -7.95
CA ASP A 291 -2.74 9.96 -9.19
C ASP A 291 -1.58 10.03 -10.18
N CYS A 292 -1.59 9.14 -11.17
CA CYS A 292 -0.43 8.87 -12.01
C CYS A 292 -0.53 9.54 -13.39
N PRO A 293 0.58 10.08 -13.92
CA PRO A 293 0.70 10.36 -15.33
C PRO A 293 0.68 9.05 -16.13
N VAL A 294 0.47 9.15 -17.44
CA VAL A 294 0.41 8.01 -18.35
C VAL A 294 1.66 7.99 -19.23
N ALA A 295 2.25 6.81 -19.40
CA ALA A 295 3.40 6.57 -20.29
C ALA A 295 4.63 7.45 -20.00
N THR A 296 5.01 7.55 -18.72
CA THR A 296 6.21 8.25 -18.25
C THR A 296 7.05 7.36 -17.33
N ASP A 297 8.30 7.75 -17.05
CA ASP A 297 9.15 7.06 -16.08
C ASP A 297 8.54 7.04 -14.66
N ILE A 298 7.77 8.08 -14.32
CA ILE A 298 6.98 8.12 -13.08
C ILE A 298 5.94 6.99 -13.10
N THR A 299 5.24 6.81 -14.21
CA THR A 299 4.24 5.73 -14.36
C THR A 299 4.89 4.37 -14.11
N HIS A 300 6.05 4.11 -14.71
CA HIS A 300 6.79 2.87 -14.50
C HIS A 300 7.20 2.68 -13.03
N THR A 301 7.72 3.75 -12.42
CA THR A 301 8.08 3.73 -10.99
C THR A 301 6.89 3.39 -10.12
N VAL A 302 5.74 4.05 -10.30
CA VAL A 302 4.56 3.77 -9.47
C VAL A 302 4.04 2.35 -9.70
N ILE A 303 4.03 1.87 -10.95
CA ILE A 303 3.58 0.52 -11.27
C ILE A 303 4.46 -0.54 -10.57
N ASP A 304 5.76 -0.29 -10.41
CA ASP A 304 6.66 -1.21 -9.68
C ASP A 304 6.27 -1.41 -8.20
N PHE A 305 5.58 -0.45 -7.58
CA PHE A 305 5.05 -0.55 -6.21
C PHE A 305 3.59 -1.00 -6.16
N ALA A 306 2.83 -0.81 -7.23
CA ALA A 306 1.37 -0.95 -7.21
C ALA A 306 0.91 -2.41 -7.14
N GLN A 307 0.00 -2.71 -6.19
CA GLN A 307 -0.71 -3.98 -6.14
C GLN A 307 -1.93 -4.01 -7.07
N LEU A 308 -2.47 -2.84 -7.38
CA LEU A 308 -3.59 -2.65 -8.28
C LEU A 308 -3.39 -1.39 -9.13
N CYS A 309 -3.68 -1.52 -10.41
CA CYS A 309 -3.77 -0.40 -11.34
C CYS A 309 -5.23 -0.16 -11.71
N VAL A 310 -5.76 1.01 -11.37
CA VAL A 310 -7.09 1.46 -11.75
C VAL A 310 -6.99 2.26 -13.03
N LEU A 311 -7.70 1.85 -14.07
CA LEU A 311 -7.73 2.54 -15.35
C LEU A 311 -9.11 3.17 -15.58
N LEU A 312 -9.18 4.50 -15.54
CA LEU A 312 -10.38 5.27 -15.89
C LEU A 312 -10.48 5.37 -17.41
N VAL A 313 -11.58 4.88 -17.97
CA VAL A 313 -11.83 4.90 -19.41
C VAL A 313 -13.15 5.61 -19.68
N PRO A 314 -13.16 6.79 -20.30
CA PRO A 314 -14.40 7.36 -20.82
C PRO A 314 -15.05 6.41 -21.83
N ALA A 315 -16.37 6.28 -21.80
CA ALA A 315 -17.16 5.48 -22.74
C ALA A 315 -17.20 6.13 -24.15
N GLU A 316 -16.03 6.23 -24.77
CA GLU A 316 -15.73 6.90 -26.03
C GLU A 316 -14.70 6.09 -26.83
N VAL A 317 -14.84 6.06 -28.16
CA VAL A 317 -14.01 5.22 -29.05
C VAL A 317 -12.52 5.53 -28.92
N ARG A 318 -12.15 6.81 -28.85
CA ARG A 318 -10.73 7.23 -28.73
C ARG A 318 -10.12 6.81 -27.40
N ALA A 319 -10.90 6.92 -26.32
CA ALA A 319 -10.47 6.45 -25.01
C ALA A 319 -10.33 4.93 -24.98
N ALA A 320 -11.26 4.18 -25.60
CA ALA A 320 -11.17 2.73 -25.74
C ALA A 320 -9.91 2.30 -26.49
N ALA A 321 -9.58 2.96 -27.60
CA ALA A 321 -8.37 2.68 -28.38
C ALA A 321 -7.07 2.97 -27.60
N SER A 322 -7.03 4.02 -26.78
CA SER A 322 -5.87 4.28 -25.91
C SER A 322 -5.80 3.30 -24.75
N ALA A 323 -6.95 2.93 -24.18
CA ALA A 323 -7.04 2.01 -23.05
C ALA A 323 -6.59 0.60 -23.43
N SER A 324 -6.92 0.10 -24.63
CA SER A 324 -6.51 -1.24 -25.06
C SER A 324 -4.99 -1.40 -25.09
N VAL A 325 -4.26 -0.38 -25.55
CA VAL A 325 -2.79 -0.35 -25.54
C VAL A 325 -2.24 -0.35 -24.11
N LEU A 326 -2.82 0.48 -23.22
CA LEU A 326 -2.41 0.53 -21.81
C LEU A 326 -2.66 -0.80 -21.09
N ILE A 327 -3.81 -1.43 -21.33
CA ILE A 327 -4.17 -2.72 -20.76
C ILE A 327 -3.18 -3.81 -21.22
N GLU A 328 -2.82 -3.82 -22.50
CA GLU A 328 -1.82 -4.76 -23.02
C GLU A 328 -0.46 -4.59 -22.34
N GLN A 329 0.01 -3.34 -22.17
CA GLN A 329 1.26 -3.04 -21.48
C GLN A 329 1.24 -3.46 -20.00
N LEU A 330 0.16 -3.16 -19.29
CA LEU A 330 0.00 -3.53 -17.88
C LEU A 330 -0.11 -5.05 -17.69
N ASN A 331 -0.79 -5.75 -18.61
CA ASN A 331 -0.88 -7.21 -18.61
C ASN A 331 0.49 -7.85 -18.87
N ALA A 332 1.31 -7.29 -19.76
CA ALA A 332 2.67 -7.76 -20.00
C ALA A 332 3.55 -7.69 -18.73
N GLN A 333 3.27 -6.73 -17.84
CA GLN A 333 3.92 -6.57 -16.54
C GLN A 333 3.27 -7.39 -15.42
N LYS A 334 2.22 -8.17 -15.71
CA LYS A 334 1.45 -9.00 -14.76
C LYS A 334 0.89 -8.20 -13.57
N ILE A 335 0.48 -6.97 -13.83
CA ILE A 335 -0.17 -6.09 -12.86
C ILE A 335 -1.68 -6.35 -12.88
N ARG A 336 -2.33 -6.36 -11.72
CA ARG A 336 -3.80 -6.46 -11.64
C ARG A 336 -4.40 -5.14 -12.12
N ILE A 337 -5.43 -5.22 -12.96
CA ILE A 337 -6.08 -4.04 -13.56
C ILE A 337 -7.55 -4.03 -13.16
N ALA A 338 -8.02 -2.89 -12.64
CA ALA A 338 -9.44 -2.61 -12.46
C ALA A 338 -9.87 -1.51 -13.43
N VAL A 339 -10.70 -1.85 -14.41
CA VAL A 339 -11.18 -0.87 -15.41
C VAL A 339 -12.45 -0.19 -14.90
N VAL A 340 -12.43 1.13 -14.81
CA VAL A 340 -13.57 1.94 -14.39
C VAL A 340 -14.09 2.74 -15.58
N LEU A 341 -15.30 2.42 -16.01
CA LEU A 341 -15.94 3.07 -17.15
C LEU A 341 -16.59 4.40 -16.73
N VAL A 342 -16.28 5.49 -17.41
CA VAL A 342 -16.80 6.83 -17.10
C VAL A 342 -17.75 7.29 -18.20
N HIS A 343 -19.01 7.52 -17.82
CA HIS A 343 -20.05 8.00 -18.73
C HIS A 343 -20.18 9.52 -18.71
N ARG A 344 -20.27 10.10 -19.91
CA ARG A 344 -20.52 11.53 -20.14
C ARG A 344 -21.85 11.70 -20.87
N GLY A 345 -22.30 12.95 -20.99
CA GLY A 345 -23.58 13.25 -21.63
C GLY A 345 -23.69 12.87 -23.11
N TRP A 346 -22.54 12.63 -23.77
CA TRP A 346 -22.43 12.25 -25.17
C TRP A 346 -21.74 10.89 -25.37
N SER A 347 -21.55 10.11 -24.31
CA SER A 347 -20.95 8.78 -24.41
C SER A 347 -21.81 7.91 -25.33
N GLY A 348 -21.19 7.34 -26.36
CA GLY A 348 -21.86 6.54 -27.37
C GLY A 348 -21.69 5.03 -27.20
N MET A 349 -20.86 4.62 -26.25
CA MET A 349 -20.50 3.21 -26.04
C MET A 349 -21.14 2.65 -24.77
N ASN A 350 -21.73 1.46 -24.89
CA ASN A 350 -22.22 0.72 -23.73
C ASN A 350 -21.10 -0.14 -23.12
N THR A 351 -21.37 -0.77 -21.98
CA THR A 351 -20.40 -1.62 -21.27
C THR A 351 -19.93 -2.82 -22.11
N ALA A 352 -20.84 -3.49 -22.82
CA ALA A 352 -20.50 -4.66 -23.63
C ALA A 352 -19.58 -4.30 -24.81
N ASP A 353 -19.82 -3.15 -25.45
CA ASP A 353 -18.95 -2.63 -26.51
C ASP A 353 -17.54 -2.35 -25.95
N MET A 354 -17.47 -1.77 -24.75
CA MET A 354 -16.20 -1.46 -24.09
C MET A 354 -15.45 -2.75 -23.71
N GLU A 355 -16.10 -3.73 -23.09
CA GLU A 355 -15.46 -5.00 -22.75
C GLU A 355 -14.93 -5.73 -23.98
N TYR A 356 -15.70 -5.72 -25.07
CA TYR A 356 -15.28 -6.29 -26.35
C TYR A 356 -14.02 -5.60 -26.92
N LEU A 357 -13.98 -4.26 -26.93
CA LEU A 357 -12.83 -3.52 -27.46
C LEU A 357 -11.59 -3.60 -26.55
N LEU A 358 -11.80 -3.56 -25.24
CA LEU A 358 -10.71 -3.56 -24.25
C LEU A 358 -10.16 -4.96 -24.00
N LYS A 359 -10.94 -6.01 -24.30
CA LYS A 359 -10.64 -7.40 -23.93
C LYS A 359 -10.38 -7.55 -22.44
N ALA A 360 -11.08 -6.76 -21.63
CA ALA A 360 -10.97 -6.73 -20.18
C ALA A 360 -12.36 -6.43 -19.57
N PRO A 361 -12.69 -7.03 -18.42
CA PRO A 361 -13.95 -6.78 -17.74
C PRO A 361 -14.01 -5.36 -17.18
N ILE A 362 -15.21 -4.75 -17.17
CA ILE A 362 -15.44 -3.48 -16.50
C ILE A 362 -15.74 -3.73 -15.02
N CYS A 363 -14.84 -3.29 -14.15
CA CYS A 363 -14.93 -3.41 -12.69
C CYS A 363 -16.07 -2.55 -12.12
N ALA A 364 -16.17 -1.29 -12.58
CA ALA A 364 -17.16 -0.35 -12.09
C ALA A 364 -17.53 0.70 -13.14
N GLN A 365 -18.65 1.40 -12.91
CA GLN A 365 -19.11 2.47 -13.79
C GLN A 365 -19.42 3.74 -13.01
N ILE A 366 -19.06 4.88 -13.57
CA ILE A 366 -19.37 6.21 -13.05
C ILE A 366 -20.34 6.89 -14.03
N PRO A 367 -21.59 7.19 -13.64
CA PRO A 367 -22.52 7.88 -14.51
C PRO A 367 -22.12 9.36 -14.67
N LYS A 368 -22.81 10.09 -15.56
CA LYS A 368 -22.69 11.55 -15.61
C LYS A 368 -23.13 12.16 -14.28
N LEU A 369 -22.26 12.96 -13.66
CA LEU A 369 -22.51 13.66 -12.40
C LEU A 369 -22.55 15.18 -12.65
N PRO A 370 -23.73 15.76 -12.96
CA PRO A 370 -23.84 17.13 -13.48
C PRO A 370 -23.40 18.21 -12.48
N ALA A 371 -23.51 17.95 -11.18
CA ALA A 371 -23.10 18.90 -10.14
C ALA A 371 -21.61 18.80 -9.78
N LEU A 372 -20.91 17.71 -10.18
CA LEU A 372 -19.58 17.40 -9.67
C LEU A 372 -18.56 18.50 -9.99
N ALA A 373 -18.47 18.92 -11.26
CA ALA A 373 -17.56 19.99 -11.66
C ALA A 373 -17.83 21.29 -10.90
N LYS A 374 -19.10 21.69 -10.79
CA LYS A 374 -19.48 22.90 -10.04
C LYS A 374 -19.10 22.80 -8.57
N THR A 375 -19.37 21.66 -7.92
CA THR A 375 -19.02 21.44 -6.51
C THR A 375 -17.51 21.49 -6.31
N THR A 376 -16.73 20.82 -7.16
CA THR A 376 -15.27 20.85 -7.11
C THR A 376 -14.74 22.28 -7.19
N GLU A 377 -15.21 23.09 -8.15
CA GLU A 377 -14.74 24.47 -8.33
C GLU A 377 -15.17 25.44 -7.21
N THR A 378 -16.29 25.17 -6.54
CA THR A 378 -16.85 26.13 -5.57
C THR A 378 -16.54 25.78 -4.12
N THR A 379 -16.36 24.51 -3.79
CA THR A 379 -16.17 24.06 -2.41
C THR A 379 -15.03 23.06 -2.23
N GLY A 380 -14.42 22.59 -3.32
CA GLY A 380 -13.55 21.40 -3.28
C GLY A 380 -14.32 20.12 -2.91
N LEU A 381 -13.61 18.99 -2.95
CA LEU A 381 -14.13 17.67 -2.58
C LEU A 381 -13.83 17.29 -1.12
N SER A 382 -14.01 18.25 -0.19
CA SER A 382 -13.49 18.20 1.17
C SER A 382 -14.22 17.25 2.15
N GLY A 383 -15.10 16.34 1.70
CA GLY A 383 -15.67 15.36 2.63
C GLY A 383 -16.79 14.46 2.14
N LYS A 384 -17.53 14.83 1.09
CA LYS A 384 -18.58 13.95 0.53
C LYS A 384 -18.41 13.78 -0.95
N PHE A 385 -18.13 12.54 -1.36
CA PHE A 385 -18.17 12.15 -2.76
C PHE A 385 -19.58 11.70 -3.17
N PRO A 386 -19.97 11.88 -4.44
CA PRO A 386 -21.21 11.33 -4.95
C PRO A 386 -21.30 9.81 -4.74
N ARG A 387 -22.47 9.32 -4.31
CA ARG A 387 -22.69 7.89 -4.00
C ARG A 387 -22.29 6.92 -5.11
N ALA A 388 -22.47 7.32 -6.37
CA ALA A 388 -22.08 6.49 -7.50
C ALA A 388 -20.55 6.33 -7.59
N MET A 389 -19.78 7.37 -7.28
CA MET A 389 -18.32 7.30 -7.24
C MET A 389 -17.84 6.46 -6.05
N THR A 390 -18.41 6.67 -4.86
CA THR A 390 -18.02 5.87 -3.69
C THR A 390 -18.34 4.40 -3.89
N LYS A 391 -19.49 4.07 -4.52
CA LYS A 391 -19.83 2.70 -4.89
C LYS A 391 -18.82 2.10 -5.89
N ALA A 392 -18.44 2.86 -6.91
CA ALA A 392 -17.42 2.41 -7.86
C ALA A 392 -16.06 2.20 -7.17
N ALA A 393 -15.66 3.09 -6.27
CA ALA A 393 -14.45 2.94 -5.47
C ALA A 393 -14.50 1.68 -4.58
N THR A 394 -15.64 1.39 -3.92
CA THR A 394 -15.80 0.15 -3.14
C THR A 394 -15.61 -1.09 -4.02
N HIS A 395 -16.23 -1.16 -5.20
CA HIS A 395 -16.02 -2.28 -6.12
C HIS A 395 -14.55 -2.44 -6.56
N VAL A 396 -13.84 -1.33 -6.75
CA VAL A 396 -12.39 -1.35 -7.04
C VAL A 396 -11.59 -1.88 -5.85
N LEU A 397 -11.93 -1.49 -4.63
CA LEU A 397 -11.25 -1.97 -3.42
C LEU A 397 -11.53 -3.47 -3.17
N ASP A 398 -12.71 -3.97 -3.53
CA ASP A 398 -12.99 -5.41 -3.48
C ASP A 398 -12.04 -6.21 -4.41
N HIS A 399 -11.57 -5.60 -5.51
CA HIS A 399 -10.57 -6.20 -6.39
C HIS A 399 -9.15 -6.21 -5.81
N LEU A 400 -8.89 -5.61 -4.64
CA LEU A 400 -7.61 -5.78 -3.94
C LEU A 400 -7.55 -7.11 -3.19
N GLN A 401 -8.69 -7.62 -2.72
CA GLN A 401 -8.73 -8.87 -1.98
C GLN A 401 -8.27 -10.03 -2.88
N PRO A 402 -7.50 -10.99 -2.37
CA PRO A 402 -7.19 -12.20 -3.12
C PRO A 402 -8.48 -12.97 -3.39
N GLU A 403 -8.62 -13.53 -4.60
CA GLU A 403 -9.66 -14.53 -4.83
C GLU A 403 -9.38 -15.70 -3.87
N GLY A 404 -10.37 -16.01 -3.03
CA GLY A 404 -10.26 -16.95 -1.92
C GLY A 404 -10.06 -18.40 -2.32
#